data_AF-A0A950UG97-F1
#
_entry.id   AF-A0A950UG97-F1
#
_cell.length_a   1.000
_cell.length_b   1.000
_cell.length_c   1.000
_cell.angle_alpha   90.00
_cell.angle_beta   90.00
_cell.angle_gamma   90.00
#
_symmetry.space_group_name_H-M   'P 1'
#
loop_
_entity.id
_entity.type
_entity.pdbx_description
1 polymer ?
#
loop_
_entity_poly.entity_id
_entity_poly.type
_entity_poly.pdbx_seq_one_letter_code
_entity_poly.pdbx_strand_id
1 'polypeptide(L)'
;MSDSDAAARLRRQLRQDRRLLWRMRLARAALLWERAWPAAWPAVCVIGVFAVLALFDLLPAMPGWLHAGVLAVLAAALAAAIAWGMLGRAEAPVWSDPAAARRRIERASGLAHRPLQALLDQPSAPLDRAAAGLWAAHRHRMEAAIRRLRVGWPVAGLARHDPWGVRSVLAIVVLLGVIDAGADWRERAARALSPNFAGGAATVASSFDLWITPPEYTGLAPQFLRAGEAGPIQVPTGSVLLAQVHGGGSLPRLAIDSESRDLQAVDKQNFRIETTLTSGQTLAVTQGHTMLGRWAIEIVPDNPPAIAFAQPPKGTARAALRLDYHASDDYGVETAKAVIRLAGSKPSEGSLGEPIELELPLPGLHLKDAQATSYHDLSPHPWAGLPVEIRLVATDALGQTGESEPVRMTLPERVFNHPIARAIIDQRKELAKDPNSADAVAEILGDLNKRPVLYR
;
A
#
# COMPACT_ATOMS: atom_id res chain seq x y z
N MET A 1 74.67 40.69 -34.80
CA MET A 1 73.59 39.82 -34.29
C MET A 1 72.28 40.46 -34.70
N SER A 2 71.59 39.93 -35.71
CA SER A 2 70.52 40.63 -36.43
C SER A 2 69.26 40.83 -35.57
N ASP A 3 68.63 42.01 -35.66
CA ASP A 3 67.36 42.35 -35.02
C ASP A 3 66.22 41.35 -35.34
N SER A 4 66.34 40.62 -36.45
CA SER A 4 65.44 39.53 -36.83
C SER A 4 65.42 38.38 -35.81
N ASP A 5 66.56 38.03 -35.20
CA ASP A 5 66.67 36.93 -34.24
C ASP A 5 66.15 37.29 -32.85
N ALA A 6 66.19 38.58 -32.49
CA ALA A 6 65.61 39.10 -31.25
C ALA A 6 64.08 39.12 -31.34
N ALA A 7 63.53 39.54 -32.48
CA ALA A 7 62.08 39.52 -32.74
C ALA A 7 61.52 38.08 -32.77
N ALA A 8 62.24 37.12 -33.36
CA ALA A 8 61.85 35.71 -33.36
C ALA A 8 61.88 35.08 -31.96
N ARG A 9 62.87 35.45 -31.12
CA ARG A 9 62.97 35.01 -29.72
C ARG A 9 61.85 35.57 -28.85
N LEU A 10 61.54 36.86 -28.98
CA LEU A 10 60.42 37.45 -28.24
C LEU A 10 59.06 36.87 -28.67
N ARG A 11 58.88 36.57 -29.97
CA ARG A 11 57.70 35.83 -30.47
C ARG A 11 57.59 34.45 -29.82
N ARG A 12 58.69 33.73 -29.60
CA ARG A 12 58.70 32.47 -28.85
C ARG A 12 58.41 32.69 -27.36
N GLN A 13 58.97 33.74 -26.75
CA GLN A 13 58.80 34.04 -25.34
C GLN A 13 57.36 34.48 -24.99
N LEU A 14 56.74 35.33 -25.81
CA LEU A 14 55.33 35.71 -25.71
C LEU A 14 54.39 34.54 -26.02
N ARG A 15 54.78 33.62 -26.93
CA ARG A 15 54.06 32.36 -27.16
C ARG A 15 54.23 31.37 -26.00
N GLN A 16 55.34 31.40 -25.28
CA GLN A 16 55.62 30.50 -24.15
C GLN A 16 55.07 31.04 -22.82
N ASP A 17 54.61 32.29 -22.78
CA ASP A 17 54.04 32.89 -21.58
C ASP A 17 52.67 32.25 -21.28
N ARG A 18 52.67 31.21 -20.44
CA ARG A 18 51.49 30.36 -20.14
C ARG A 18 50.27 31.18 -19.73
N ARG A 19 50.49 32.32 -19.07
CA ARG A 19 49.44 33.25 -18.64
C ARG A 19 48.75 33.94 -19.82
N LEU A 20 49.49 34.31 -20.86
CA LEU A 20 48.92 34.94 -22.05
C LEU A 20 48.14 33.91 -22.89
N LEU A 21 48.71 32.72 -23.10
CA LEU A 21 48.01 31.62 -23.78
C LEU A 21 46.70 31.24 -23.08
N TRP A 22 46.71 31.17 -21.75
CA TRP A 22 45.52 30.91 -20.96
C TRP A 22 44.45 32.00 -21.15
N ARG A 23 44.85 33.28 -21.08
CA ARG A 23 43.96 34.41 -21.33
C ARG A 23 43.40 34.41 -22.76
N MET A 24 44.19 34.02 -23.75
CA MET A 24 43.71 33.85 -25.12
C MET A 24 42.72 32.69 -25.25
N ARG A 25 42.92 31.58 -24.55
CA ARG A 25 41.95 30.47 -24.50
C ARG A 25 40.64 30.90 -23.84
N LEU A 26 40.70 31.62 -22.73
CA LEU A 26 39.51 32.17 -22.07
C LEU A 26 38.78 33.18 -22.95
N ALA A 27 39.50 34.06 -23.65
CA ALA A 27 38.89 35.01 -24.59
C ALA A 27 38.18 34.29 -25.75
N ARG A 28 38.78 33.21 -26.26
CA ARG A 28 38.15 32.36 -27.29
C ARG A 28 36.92 31.62 -26.76
N ALA A 29 37.00 31.04 -25.56
CA ALA A 29 35.87 30.37 -24.92
C ALA A 29 34.70 31.34 -24.67
N ALA A 30 35.00 32.56 -24.22
CA ALA A 30 34.00 33.61 -24.06
C ALA A 30 33.33 33.98 -25.39
N LEU A 31 34.09 34.18 -26.46
CA LEU A 31 33.52 34.46 -27.80
C LEU A 31 32.70 33.29 -28.34
N LEU A 32 33.12 32.05 -28.07
CA LEU A 32 32.36 30.87 -28.42
C LEU A 32 31.02 30.84 -27.68
N TRP A 33 31.02 31.08 -26.37
CA TRP A 33 29.81 31.17 -25.56
C TRP A 33 28.87 32.27 -26.06
N GLU A 34 29.38 33.47 -26.31
CA GLU A 34 28.59 34.62 -26.81
C GLU A 34 27.94 34.35 -28.18
N ARG A 35 28.47 33.43 -28.99
CA ARG A 35 27.88 33.04 -30.28
C ARG A 35 27.04 31.78 -30.21
N ALA A 36 27.47 30.78 -29.46
CA ALA A 36 26.80 29.49 -29.34
C ALA A 36 25.53 29.61 -28.52
N TRP A 37 25.56 30.37 -27.43
CA TRP A 37 24.43 30.45 -26.51
C TRP A 37 23.18 31.10 -27.14
N PRO A 38 23.25 32.23 -27.86
CA PRO A 38 22.09 32.76 -28.57
C PRO A 38 21.61 31.87 -29.72
N ALA A 39 22.48 31.04 -30.31
CA ALA A 39 22.08 30.09 -31.35
C ALA A 39 21.37 28.85 -30.77
N ALA A 40 21.82 28.38 -29.61
CA ALA A 40 21.19 27.25 -28.92
C ALA A 40 19.87 27.66 -28.23
N TRP A 41 19.68 28.95 -27.96
CA TRP A 41 18.55 29.46 -27.19
C TRP A 41 17.15 29.02 -27.70
N PRO A 42 16.83 29.11 -29.01
CA PRO A 42 15.53 28.65 -29.51
C PRO A 42 15.32 27.14 -29.30
N ALA A 43 16.37 26.33 -29.48
CA ALA A 43 16.30 24.88 -29.25
C ALA A 43 16.07 24.56 -27.76
N VAL A 44 16.74 25.29 -26.86
CA VAL A 44 16.52 25.19 -25.41
C VAL A 44 15.08 25.55 -25.03
N CYS A 45 14.47 26.55 -25.70
CA CYS A 45 13.07 26.90 -25.47
C CYS A 45 12.12 25.78 -25.89
N VAL A 46 12.34 25.17 -27.06
CA VAL A 46 11.51 24.03 -27.53
C VAL A 46 11.63 22.84 -26.58
N ILE A 47 12.85 22.52 -26.13
CA ILE A 47 13.09 21.47 -25.12
C ILE A 47 12.39 21.82 -23.80
N GLY A 48 12.44 23.08 -23.38
CA GLY A 48 11.76 23.53 -22.17
C GLY A 48 10.23 23.42 -22.28
N VAL A 49 9.64 23.80 -23.41
CA VAL A 49 8.20 23.64 -23.67
C VAL A 49 7.82 22.16 -23.65
N PHE A 50 8.59 21.29 -24.30
CA PHE A 50 8.39 19.84 -24.22
C PHE A 50 8.48 19.34 -22.77
N ALA A 51 9.48 19.79 -22.01
CA ALA A 51 9.64 19.41 -20.60
C ALA A 51 8.42 19.83 -19.76
N VAL A 52 7.85 21.02 -19.98
CA VAL A 52 6.61 21.43 -19.33
C VAL A 52 5.46 20.49 -19.71
N LEU A 53 5.24 20.23 -21.00
CA LEU A 53 4.17 19.34 -21.44
C LEU A 53 4.32 17.91 -20.91
N ALA A 54 5.55 17.43 -20.78
CA ALA A 54 5.86 16.12 -20.24
C ALA A 54 5.68 16.05 -18.72
N LEU A 55 6.23 17.01 -17.97
CA LEU A 55 6.19 17.00 -16.51
C LEU A 55 4.77 17.13 -15.95
N PHE A 56 3.88 17.83 -16.64
CA PHE A 56 2.48 17.97 -16.24
C PHE A 56 1.55 16.91 -16.86
N ASP A 57 2.08 15.89 -17.55
CA ASP A 57 1.29 14.85 -18.23
C ASP A 57 0.22 15.40 -19.21
N LEU A 58 0.46 16.56 -19.83
CA LEU A 58 -0.49 17.13 -20.80
C LEU A 58 -0.59 16.28 -22.07
N LEU A 59 0.51 15.66 -22.51
CA LEU A 59 0.56 14.85 -23.72
C LEU A 59 -0.20 13.52 -23.58
N PRO A 60 0.02 12.71 -22.52
CA PRO A 60 -0.76 11.48 -22.30
C PRO A 60 -2.27 11.69 -22.12
N ALA A 61 -2.71 12.88 -21.70
CA ALA A 61 -4.14 13.21 -21.58
C ALA A 61 -4.83 13.38 -22.95
N MET A 62 -4.07 13.53 -24.04
CA MET A 62 -4.59 13.72 -25.39
C MET A 62 -4.84 12.39 -26.11
N PRO A 63 -5.78 12.35 -27.09
CA PRO A 63 -5.90 11.20 -27.99
C PRO A 63 -4.59 10.93 -28.74
N GLY A 64 -4.27 9.66 -28.99
CA GLY A 64 -2.97 9.25 -29.58
C GLY A 64 -2.56 9.99 -30.85
N TRP A 65 -3.51 10.27 -31.74
CA TRP A 65 -3.25 11.04 -32.97
C TRP A 65 -2.86 12.49 -32.70
N LEU A 66 -3.52 13.14 -31.72
CA LEU A 66 -3.20 14.51 -31.33
C LEU A 66 -1.84 14.55 -30.61
N HIS A 67 -1.58 13.60 -29.71
CA HIS A 67 -0.29 13.43 -29.05
C HIS A 67 0.85 13.28 -30.08
N ALA A 68 0.70 12.36 -31.04
CA ALA A 68 1.67 12.16 -32.12
C ALA A 68 1.86 13.43 -32.98
N GLY A 69 0.78 14.15 -33.28
CA GLY A 69 0.83 15.42 -34.01
C GLY A 69 1.63 16.50 -33.28
N VAL A 70 1.40 16.68 -31.97
CA VAL A 70 2.14 17.65 -31.16
C VAL A 70 3.63 17.29 -31.06
N LEU A 71 3.95 16.00 -30.90
CA LEU A 71 5.34 15.53 -30.92
C LEU A 71 6.02 15.81 -32.26
N ALA A 72 5.33 15.58 -33.38
CA ALA A 72 5.87 15.87 -34.72
C ALA A 72 6.15 17.38 -34.89
N VAL A 73 5.25 18.25 -34.42
CA VAL A 73 5.44 19.71 -34.44
C VAL A 73 6.63 20.13 -33.59
N LEU A 74 6.77 19.60 -32.37
CA LEU A 74 7.90 19.91 -31.49
C LEU A 74 9.23 19.41 -32.07
N ALA A 75 9.25 18.22 -32.66
CA ALA A 75 10.43 17.67 -33.33
C ALA A 75 10.83 18.52 -34.54
N ALA A 76 9.86 18.95 -35.37
CA ALA A 76 10.10 19.84 -36.50
C ALA A 76 10.60 21.22 -36.04
N ALA A 77 10.01 21.79 -34.98
CA ALA A 77 10.44 23.06 -34.40
C ALA A 77 11.86 22.98 -33.83
N LEU A 78 12.21 21.86 -33.17
CA LEU A 78 13.56 21.61 -32.67
C LEU A 78 14.57 21.51 -33.82
N ALA A 79 14.24 20.74 -34.86
CA ALA A 79 15.08 20.62 -36.05
C ALA A 79 15.29 21.98 -36.75
N ALA A 80 14.23 22.77 -36.90
CA ALA A 80 14.29 24.12 -37.47
C ALA A 80 15.13 25.07 -36.60
N ALA A 81 15.01 25.01 -35.27
CA ALA A 81 15.80 25.81 -34.34
C ALA A 81 17.31 25.47 -34.44
N ILE A 82 17.65 24.18 -34.52
CA ILE A 82 19.03 23.73 -34.70
C ILE A 82 19.56 24.16 -36.07
N ALA A 83 18.77 23.95 -37.13
CA ALA A 83 19.12 24.35 -38.48
C ALA A 83 19.36 25.87 -38.58
N TRP A 84 18.49 26.70 -37.98
CA TRP A 84 18.69 28.14 -37.90
C TRP A 84 20.01 28.47 -37.18
N GLY A 85 20.26 27.86 -36.03
CA GLY A 85 21.50 28.05 -35.27
C GLY A 85 22.76 27.73 -36.08
N MET A 86 22.71 26.70 -36.94
CA MET A 86 23.81 26.28 -37.81
C MET A 86 23.93 27.15 -39.08
N LEU A 87 22.82 27.45 -39.76
CA LEU A 87 22.76 28.14 -41.05
C LEU A 87 22.92 29.66 -40.91
N GLY A 88 22.29 30.26 -39.91
CA GLY A 88 22.30 31.71 -39.67
C GLY A 88 23.67 32.27 -39.24
N ARG A 89 24.68 31.41 -39.05
CA ARG A 89 26.04 31.78 -38.65
C ARG A 89 27.12 30.99 -39.40
N ALA A 90 26.86 30.66 -40.67
CA ALA A 90 27.81 30.08 -41.61
C ALA A 90 28.99 31.01 -42.00
N GLU A 91 29.24 32.08 -41.24
CA GLU A 91 30.54 32.73 -41.27
C GLU A 91 31.53 31.90 -40.45
N ALA A 92 32.64 31.54 -41.09
CA ALA A 92 33.67 30.60 -40.65
C ALA A 92 33.91 30.56 -39.12
N PRO A 93 34.20 29.38 -38.55
CA PRO A 93 34.43 29.23 -37.11
C PRO A 93 35.54 30.19 -36.63
N VAL A 94 35.12 31.25 -35.92
CA VAL A 94 36.00 32.29 -35.33
C VAL A 94 37.00 31.70 -34.31
N TRP A 95 36.88 30.41 -33.99
CA TRP A 95 37.87 29.70 -33.18
C TRP A 95 39.28 29.78 -33.77
N SER A 96 39.39 29.98 -35.09
CA SER A 96 40.67 30.17 -35.77
C SER A 96 41.21 31.61 -35.74
N ASP A 97 40.39 32.68 -35.59
CA ASP A 97 40.89 34.07 -35.68
C ASP A 97 41.58 34.51 -34.37
N PRO A 98 42.93 34.53 -34.31
CA PRO A 98 43.64 34.98 -33.13
C PRO A 98 43.48 36.50 -32.94
N ALA A 99 43.10 37.25 -33.99
CA ALA A 99 42.87 38.69 -33.93
C ALA A 99 41.59 39.03 -33.16
N ALA A 100 40.50 38.28 -33.32
CA ALA A 100 39.27 38.48 -32.53
C ALA A 100 39.50 38.33 -31.02
N ALA A 101 40.26 37.32 -30.60
CA ALA A 101 40.61 37.10 -29.19
C ALA A 101 41.49 38.22 -28.62
N ARG A 102 42.50 38.68 -29.39
CA ARG A 102 43.34 39.83 -29.01
C ARG A 102 42.51 41.11 -28.89
N ARG A 103 41.66 41.40 -29.88
CA ARG A 103 40.75 42.55 -29.89
C ARG A 103 39.81 42.56 -28.69
N ARG A 104 39.36 41.39 -28.21
CA ARG A 104 38.56 41.30 -26.98
C ARG A 104 39.36 41.70 -25.76
N ILE A 105 40.54 41.10 -25.58
CA ILE A 105 41.42 41.38 -24.43
C ILE A 105 41.78 42.87 -24.39
N GLU A 106 42.07 43.48 -25.54
CA GLU A 106 42.38 44.92 -25.63
C GLU A 106 41.19 45.79 -25.23
N ARG A 107 39.99 45.50 -25.76
CA ARG A 107 38.75 46.21 -25.38
C ARG A 107 38.41 46.05 -23.90
N ALA A 108 38.48 44.83 -23.38
CA ALA A 108 38.19 44.53 -21.97
C ALA A 108 39.23 45.12 -21.01
N SER A 109 40.45 45.40 -21.49
CA SER A 109 41.52 46.05 -20.74
C SER A 109 41.54 47.57 -20.90
N GLY A 110 40.67 48.16 -21.73
CA GLY A 110 40.63 49.60 -21.99
C GLY A 110 41.80 50.15 -22.81
N LEU A 111 42.42 49.32 -23.65
CA LEU A 111 43.60 49.70 -24.43
C LEU A 111 43.21 50.35 -25.76
N ALA A 112 43.54 51.63 -25.95
CA ALA A 112 43.12 52.42 -27.11
C ALA A 112 43.83 52.08 -28.44
N HIS A 113 45.11 51.65 -28.41
CA HIS A 113 45.97 51.56 -29.59
C HIS A 113 46.43 50.15 -29.97
N ARG A 114 45.65 49.12 -29.60
CA ARG A 114 45.89 47.72 -29.98
C ARG A 114 47.32 47.20 -29.75
N PRO A 115 47.84 47.28 -28.51
CA PRO A 115 49.23 46.94 -28.21
C PRO A 115 49.57 45.46 -28.47
N LEU A 116 48.62 44.53 -28.41
CA LEU A 116 48.87 43.12 -28.74
C LEU A 116 49.05 42.90 -30.25
N GLN A 117 48.40 43.72 -31.07
CA GLN A 117 48.63 43.73 -32.51
C GLN A 117 49.98 44.38 -32.84
N ALA A 118 50.28 45.54 -32.23
CA ALA A 118 51.52 46.29 -32.47
C ALA A 118 52.79 45.50 -32.09
N LEU A 119 52.76 44.70 -31.02
CA LEU A 119 53.91 43.87 -30.62
C LEU A 119 54.21 42.70 -31.56
N LEU A 120 53.26 42.33 -32.42
CA LEU A 120 53.45 41.27 -33.41
C LEU A 120 53.83 41.83 -34.79
N ASP A 121 53.68 43.14 -34.95
CA ASP A 121 53.95 43.88 -36.19
C ASP A 121 55.46 43.99 -36.46
N GLN A 122 55.81 44.18 -37.73
CA GLN A 122 57.20 44.35 -38.17
C GLN A 122 57.31 45.54 -39.12
N PRO A 123 58.39 46.33 -39.01
CA PRO A 123 58.69 47.37 -39.99
C PRO A 123 58.73 46.77 -41.39
N SER A 124 58.08 47.42 -42.34
CA SER A 124 58.03 46.99 -43.75
C SER A 124 59.34 47.22 -44.50
N ALA A 125 60.22 48.07 -43.96
CA ALA A 125 61.52 48.43 -44.53
C ALA A 125 62.63 48.40 -43.46
N PRO A 126 63.90 48.28 -43.87
CA PRO A 126 65.04 48.40 -42.95
C PRO A 126 65.01 49.77 -42.25
N LEU A 127 65.17 49.78 -40.93
CA LEU A 127 65.16 51.00 -40.13
C LEU A 127 66.55 51.63 -40.12
N ASP A 128 66.62 52.95 -40.27
CA ASP A 128 67.82 53.73 -39.96
C ASP A 128 68.03 53.79 -38.42
N ARG A 129 69.20 54.26 -37.96
CA ARG A 129 69.51 54.27 -36.51
C ARG A 129 68.50 55.10 -35.70
N ALA A 130 67.99 56.19 -36.26
CA ALA A 130 67.00 57.04 -35.60
C ALA A 130 65.63 56.36 -35.49
N ALA A 131 65.12 55.76 -36.56
CA ALA A 131 63.84 55.04 -36.55
C ALA A 131 63.91 53.75 -35.73
N ALA A 132 65.07 53.08 -35.67
CA ALA A 132 65.30 51.95 -34.78
C ALA A 132 65.10 52.34 -33.30
N GLY A 133 65.61 53.51 -32.89
CA GLY A 133 65.41 54.05 -31.55
C GLY A 133 63.93 54.36 -31.24
N LEU A 134 63.21 54.97 -32.19
CA LEU A 134 61.77 55.25 -32.06
C LEU A 134 60.93 53.96 -32.01
N TRP A 135 61.28 52.95 -32.81
CA TRP A 135 60.63 51.65 -32.80
C TRP A 135 60.83 50.91 -31.47
N ALA A 136 62.05 50.93 -30.93
CA ALA A 136 62.35 50.37 -29.61
C ALA A 136 61.54 51.08 -28.49
N ALA A 137 61.47 52.41 -28.52
CA ALA A 137 60.66 53.20 -27.58
C ALA A 137 59.15 52.94 -27.72
N HIS A 138 58.66 52.75 -28.95
CA HIS A 138 57.27 52.35 -29.20
C HIS A 138 56.99 50.94 -28.62
N ARG A 139 57.86 49.97 -28.87
CA ARG A 139 57.74 48.62 -28.31
C ARG A 139 57.75 48.60 -26.79
N HIS A 140 58.65 49.34 -26.16
CA HIS A 140 58.70 49.44 -24.69
C HIS A 140 57.40 50.03 -24.12
N ARG A 141 56.81 51.04 -24.78
CA ARG A 141 55.49 51.58 -24.41
C ARG A 141 54.37 50.55 -24.55
N MET A 142 54.38 49.73 -25.61
CA MET A 142 53.39 48.67 -25.81
C MET A 142 53.55 47.52 -24.81
N GLU A 143 54.78 47.13 -24.47
CA GLU A 143 55.08 46.12 -23.43
C GLU A 143 54.61 46.58 -22.04
N ALA A 144 54.79 47.86 -21.71
CA ALA A 144 54.26 48.44 -20.47
C ALA A 144 52.72 48.40 -20.43
N ALA A 145 52.05 48.66 -21.56
CA ALA A 145 50.59 48.66 -21.66
C ALA A 145 49.96 47.26 -21.46
N ILE A 146 50.66 46.17 -21.82
CA ILE A 146 50.14 44.80 -21.68
C ILE A 146 50.40 44.17 -20.30
N ARG A 147 50.97 44.89 -19.33
CA ARG A 147 51.20 44.34 -17.97
C ARG A 147 49.89 44.04 -17.24
N ARG A 148 48.80 44.73 -17.59
CA ARG A 148 47.48 44.60 -16.94
C ARG A 148 46.38 44.17 -17.92
N LEU A 149 46.54 43.00 -18.57
CA LEU A 149 45.48 42.44 -19.42
C LEU A 149 44.34 41.83 -18.60
N ARG A 150 43.11 42.12 -19.01
CA ARG A 150 41.85 41.53 -18.57
C ARG A 150 41.14 40.88 -19.77
N VAL A 151 40.56 39.71 -19.56
CA VAL A 151 39.80 38.99 -20.61
C VAL A 151 38.35 39.49 -20.73
N GLY A 152 37.81 40.05 -19.63
CA GLY A 152 36.40 40.42 -19.51
C GLY A 152 35.49 39.21 -19.35
N TRP A 153 34.38 39.37 -18.63
CA TRP A 153 33.35 38.34 -18.52
C TRP A 153 32.62 38.14 -19.85
N PRO A 154 32.17 36.91 -20.19
CA PRO A 154 31.34 36.68 -21.36
C PRO A 154 29.98 37.37 -21.20
N VAL A 155 29.52 38.08 -22.24
CA VAL A 155 28.22 38.75 -22.27
C VAL A 155 27.34 38.07 -23.29
N ALA A 156 26.50 37.14 -22.82
CA ALA A 156 25.72 36.26 -23.68
C ALA A 156 24.63 36.95 -24.52
N GLY A 157 24.36 38.24 -24.29
CA GLY A 157 23.52 39.08 -25.17
C GLY A 157 22.04 38.69 -25.26
N LEU A 158 21.57 37.70 -24.49
CA LEU A 158 20.20 37.18 -24.55
C LEU A 158 19.13 38.23 -24.24
N ALA A 159 19.43 39.22 -23.39
CA ALA A 159 18.48 40.27 -23.05
C ALA A 159 17.99 41.07 -24.28
N ARG A 160 18.74 41.06 -25.39
CA ARG A 160 18.32 41.68 -26.66
C ARG A 160 17.33 40.83 -27.46
N HIS A 161 17.31 39.52 -27.24
CA HIS A 161 16.47 38.56 -27.96
C HIS A 161 15.23 38.12 -27.15
N ASP A 162 15.19 38.43 -25.85
CA ASP A 162 14.03 38.20 -24.98
C ASP A 162 13.77 39.44 -24.09
N PRO A 163 13.10 40.47 -24.63
CA PRO A 163 12.81 41.71 -23.90
C PRO A 163 11.79 41.52 -22.76
N TRP A 164 10.89 40.53 -22.90
CA TRP A 164 9.81 40.27 -21.93
C TRP A 164 10.20 39.27 -20.83
N GLY A 165 11.38 38.65 -20.92
CA GLY A 165 11.86 37.70 -19.91
C GLY A 165 11.11 36.36 -19.91
N VAL A 166 10.54 35.97 -21.06
CA VAL A 166 9.80 34.71 -21.23
C VAL A 166 10.63 33.50 -20.81
N ARG A 167 11.96 33.60 -20.96
CA ARG A 167 12.91 32.59 -20.48
C ARG A 167 12.80 32.26 -19.00
N SER A 168 12.59 33.29 -18.18
CA SER A 168 12.55 33.14 -16.72
C SER A 168 11.24 32.47 -16.33
N VAL A 169 10.14 32.83 -16.98
CA VAL A 169 8.85 32.16 -16.82
C VAL A 169 8.96 30.68 -17.17
N LEU A 170 9.56 30.36 -18.33
CA LEU A 170 9.76 28.96 -18.73
C LEU A 170 10.61 28.19 -17.70
N ALA A 171 11.70 28.77 -17.21
CA ALA A 171 12.54 28.12 -16.20
C ALA A 171 11.79 27.89 -14.88
N ILE A 172 10.95 28.84 -14.45
CA ILE A 172 10.10 28.71 -13.26
C ILE A 172 9.06 27.61 -13.44
N VAL A 173 8.37 27.56 -14.59
CA VAL A 173 7.35 26.54 -14.86
C VAL A 173 7.98 25.14 -14.96
N VAL A 174 9.16 25.01 -15.58
CA VAL A 174 9.89 23.74 -15.57
C VAL A 174 10.28 23.34 -14.14
N LEU A 175 10.77 24.28 -13.32
CA LEU A 175 11.10 24.00 -11.92
C LEU A 175 9.86 23.53 -11.13
N LEU A 176 8.73 24.21 -11.29
CA LEU A 176 7.46 23.81 -10.68
C LEU A 176 7.01 22.42 -11.16
N GLY A 177 7.15 22.13 -12.45
CA GLY A 177 6.85 20.81 -13.01
C GLY A 177 7.75 19.70 -12.45
N VAL A 178 9.04 19.98 -12.20
CA VAL A 178 9.95 19.01 -11.56
C VAL A 178 9.57 18.76 -10.10
N ILE A 179 9.16 19.82 -9.39
CA ILE A 179 8.69 19.70 -8.00
C ILE A 179 7.38 18.90 -7.94
N ASP A 180 6.43 19.16 -8.84
CA ASP A 180 5.17 18.43 -8.95
C ASP A 180 5.37 16.96 -9.33
N ALA A 181 6.24 16.69 -10.30
CA ALA A 181 6.54 15.34 -10.74
C ALA A 181 7.27 14.50 -9.70
N GLY A 182 8.05 15.12 -8.80
CA GLY A 182 8.73 14.44 -7.71
C GLY A 182 9.64 13.29 -8.19
N ALA A 183 9.39 12.08 -7.67
CA ALA A 183 10.14 10.88 -8.07
C ALA A 183 9.76 10.37 -9.47
N ASP A 184 8.56 10.69 -9.96
CA ASP A 184 7.96 10.10 -11.17
C ASP A 184 8.36 10.83 -12.46
N TRP A 185 9.27 11.81 -12.40
CA TRP A 185 9.60 12.66 -13.55
C TRP A 185 10.14 11.85 -14.75
N ARG A 186 10.77 10.70 -14.49
CA ARG A 186 11.32 9.81 -15.52
C ARG A 186 10.20 9.08 -16.25
N GLU A 187 9.23 8.59 -15.50
CA GLU A 187 8.04 7.90 -15.99
C GLU A 187 7.18 8.88 -16.79
N ARG A 188 6.95 10.10 -16.29
CA ARG A 188 6.23 11.15 -17.02
C ARG A 188 6.90 11.53 -18.34
N ALA A 189 8.23 11.68 -18.34
CA ALA A 189 8.99 11.94 -19.56
C ALA A 189 8.94 10.78 -20.57
N ALA A 190 9.01 9.53 -20.09
CA ALA A 190 8.87 8.35 -20.93
C ALA A 190 7.47 8.27 -21.56
N ARG A 191 6.41 8.48 -20.76
CA ARG A 191 5.02 8.50 -21.24
C ARG A 191 4.78 9.59 -22.28
N ALA A 192 5.40 10.76 -22.12
CA ALA A 192 5.30 11.86 -23.07
C ALA A 192 5.86 11.53 -24.46
N LEU A 193 6.76 10.54 -24.58
CA LEU A 193 7.33 10.08 -25.85
C LEU A 193 6.55 8.89 -26.45
N SER A 194 5.63 8.28 -25.72
CA SER A 194 4.89 7.08 -26.14
C SER A 194 3.41 7.38 -26.40
N PRO A 195 3.02 7.75 -27.64
CA PRO A 195 1.62 7.97 -27.98
C PRO A 195 0.82 6.66 -27.93
N ASN A 196 -0.32 6.68 -27.24
CA ASN A 196 -1.24 5.54 -27.16
C ASN A 196 -2.33 5.64 -28.23
N PHE A 197 -2.32 4.71 -29.20
CA PHE A 197 -3.29 4.66 -30.30
C PHE A 197 -4.46 3.70 -30.06
N ALA A 198 -4.50 3.00 -28.93
CA ALA A 198 -5.69 2.26 -28.53
C ALA A 198 -6.81 3.26 -28.23
N GLY A 199 -7.89 3.24 -29.02
CA GLY A 199 -8.95 4.24 -29.00
C GLY A 199 -9.62 4.38 -27.63
N GLY A 200 -9.25 5.42 -26.89
CA GLY A 200 -9.85 5.85 -25.64
C GLY A 200 -8.89 6.79 -24.92
N ALA A 201 -9.38 7.93 -24.42
CA ALA A 201 -8.60 8.75 -23.49
C ALA A 201 -8.07 7.82 -22.38
N ALA A 202 -6.76 7.91 -22.09
CA ALA A 202 -6.07 6.99 -21.19
C ALA A 202 -6.92 6.69 -19.96
N THR A 203 -7.53 5.50 -19.91
CA THR A 203 -8.11 5.00 -18.68
C THR A 203 -6.94 4.83 -17.75
N VAL A 204 -6.85 5.70 -16.73
CA VAL A 204 -5.99 5.50 -15.57
C VAL A 204 -6.11 4.04 -15.20
N ALA A 205 -5.00 3.28 -15.25
CA ALA A 205 -5.01 1.85 -15.00
C ALA A 205 -5.76 1.61 -13.70
N SER A 206 -6.88 0.92 -13.79
CA SER A 206 -7.76 0.67 -12.66
C SER A 206 -7.13 -0.41 -11.81
N SER A 207 -6.54 -0.04 -10.67
CA SER A 207 -6.15 -1.02 -9.67
C SER A 207 -7.37 -1.37 -8.83
N PHE A 208 -7.46 -2.63 -8.41
CA PHE A 208 -8.52 -3.08 -7.54
C PHE A 208 -7.92 -3.90 -6.41
N ASP A 209 -8.51 -3.75 -5.23
CA ASP A 209 -8.23 -4.57 -4.06
C ASP A 209 -9.54 -5.24 -3.64
N LEU A 210 -9.48 -6.55 -3.45
CA LEU A 210 -10.63 -7.35 -3.05
C LEU A 210 -10.21 -8.23 -1.89
N TRP A 211 -10.94 -8.17 -0.78
CA TRP A 211 -10.70 -9.08 0.34
C TRP A 211 -11.99 -9.52 1.00
N ILE A 212 -11.95 -10.72 1.56
CA ILE A 212 -13.03 -11.37 2.29
C ILE A 212 -12.61 -11.47 3.74
N THR A 213 -13.43 -10.94 4.64
CA THR A 213 -13.22 -11.01 6.08
C THR A 213 -14.24 -11.98 6.67
N PRO A 214 -13.81 -13.17 7.13
CA PRO A 214 -14.68 -14.11 7.83
C PRO A 214 -15.27 -13.50 9.11
N PRO A 215 -16.42 -14.01 9.60
CA PRO A 215 -16.96 -13.60 10.89
C PRO A 215 -15.99 -13.89 12.03
N GLU A 216 -16.01 -13.06 13.07
CA GLU A 216 -15.06 -13.11 14.20
C GLU A 216 -15.02 -14.48 14.88
N TYR A 217 -16.18 -15.11 15.06
CA TYR A 217 -16.31 -16.42 15.71
C TYR A 217 -15.57 -17.55 14.98
N THR A 218 -15.29 -17.40 13.68
CA THR A 218 -14.59 -18.43 12.91
C THR A 218 -13.08 -18.46 13.21
N GLY A 219 -12.53 -17.39 13.78
CA GLY A 219 -11.09 -17.25 14.04
C GLY A 219 -10.20 -17.24 12.78
N LEU A 220 -10.78 -17.13 11.58
CA LEU A 220 -10.06 -17.18 10.31
C LEU A 220 -9.52 -15.80 9.90
N ALA A 221 -8.34 -15.79 9.29
CA ALA A 221 -7.72 -14.56 8.80
C ALA A 221 -8.43 -14.02 7.55
N PRO A 222 -8.44 -12.68 7.33
CA PRO A 222 -8.92 -12.10 6.10
C PRO A 222 -8.16 -12.63 4.87
N GLN A 223 -8.90 -12.95 3.80
CA GLN A 223 -8.35 -13.49 2.56
C GLN A 223 -8.36 -12.41 1.46
N PHE A 224 -7.19 -12.08 0.92
CA PHE A 224 -7.05 -11.15 -0.20
C PHE A 224 -7.14 -11.91 -1.52
N LEU A 225 -8.01 -11.46 -2.42
CA LEU A 225 -8.25 -12.09 -3.70
C LEU A 225 -7.47 -11.39 -4.81
N ARG A 226 -6.61 -12.16 -5.49
CA ARG A 226 -5.82 -11.66 -6.62
C ARG A 226 -6.41 -12.11 -7.95
N ALA A 227 -6.35 -11.26 -8.98
CA ALA A 227 -6.79 -11.65 -10.32
C ALA A 227 -6.00 -12.87 -10.82
N GLY A 228 -6.71 -13.89 -11.31
CA GLY A 228 -6.11 -15.08 -11.91
C GLY A 228 -5.79 -16.21 -10.94
N GLU A 229 -6.20 -16.13 -9.67
CA GLU A 229 -6.14 -17.28 -8.76
C GLU A 229 -7.03 -18.42 -9.25
N ALA A 230 -6.48 -19.64 -9.24
CA ALA A 230 -7.13 -20.84 -9.75
C ALA A 230 -7.67 -21.70 -8.60
N GLY A 231 -8.95 -22.07 -8.69
CA GLY A 231 -9.65 -22.92 -7.73
C GLY A 231 -10.79 -22.20 -7.00
N PRO A 232 -11.75 -22.94 -6.43
CA PRO A 232 -12.79 -22.37 -5.58
C PRO A 232 -12.20 -21.90 -4.24
N ILE A 233 -12.49 -20.67 -3.86
CA ILE A 233 -12.12 -20.11 -2.56
C ILE A 233 -13.22 -20.45 -1.56
N GLN A 234 -12.86 -21.11 -0.46
CA GLN A 234 -13.80 -21.42 0.61
C GLN A 234 -14.04 -20.18 1.49
N VAL A 235 -15.32 -19.83 1.61
CA VAL A 235 -15.78 -18.63 2.31
C VAL A 235 -16.84 -19.05 3.31
N PRO A 236 -16.61 -18.89 4.63
CA PRO A 236 -17.65 -19.12 5.62
C PRO A 236 -18.88 -18.26 5.35
N THR A 237 -20.07 -18.82 5.55
CA THR A 237 -21.31 -18.07 5.47
C THR A 237 -21.28 -16.84 6.39
N GLY A 238 -21.81 -15.71 5.93
CA GLY A 238 -21.79 -14.46 6.69
C GLY A 238 -20.48 -13.66 6.58
N SER A 239 -19.49 -14.14 5.82
CA SER A 239 -18.26 -13.37 5.56
C SER A 239 -18.55 -12.04 4.86
N VAL A 240 -17.80 -10.99 5.20
CA VAL A 240 -17.93 -9.67 4.59
C VAL A 240 -16.91 -9.50 3.47
N LEU A 241 -17.41 -9.29 2.25
CA LEU A 241 -16.61 -8.94 1.08
C LEU A 241 -16.48 -7.42 0.98
N LEU A 242 -15.25 -6.95 0.86
CA LEU A 242 -14.92 -5.56 0.60
C LEU A 242 -14.16 -5.45 -0.72
N ALA A 243 -14.75 -4.74 -1.68
CA ALA A 243 -14.11 -4.44 -2.96
C ALA A 243 -13.83 -2.94 -3.05
N GLN A 244 -12.59 -2.60 -3.38
CA GLN A 244 -12.16 -1.24 -3.65
C GLN A 244 -11.55 -1.17 -5.05
N VAL A 245 -11.98 -0.18 -5.83
CA VAL A 245 -11.47 0.08 -7.18
C VAL A 245 -10.98 1.51 -7.24
N HIS A 246 -9.75 1.69 -7.69
CA HIS A 246 -9.06 2.97 -7.80
C HIS A 246 -8.79 3.29 -9.26
N GLY A 247 -9.15 4.50 -9.68
CA GLY A 247 -9.03 4.95 -11.06
C GLY A 247 -10.13 4.41 -11.99
N GLY A 248 -9.83 4.46 -13.29
CA GLY A 248 -10.80 4.19 -14.36
C GLY A 248 -11.81 5.32 -14.58
N GLY A 249 -12.40 5.34 -15.78
CA GLY A 249 -13.33 6.40 -16.22
C GLY A 249 -14.81 6.03 -16.13
N SER A 250 -15.15 4.85 -15.60
CA SER A 250 -16.52 4.35 -15.54
C SER A 250 -16.83 3.74 -14.18
N LEU A 251 -18.12 3.68 -13.83
CA LEU A 251 -18.59 3.12 -12.56
C LEU A 251 -18.32 1.60 -12.53
N PRO A 252 -17.53 1.11 -11.56
CA PRO A 252 -17.28 -0.32 -11.42
C PRO A 252 -18.50 -1.04 -10.84
N ARG A 253 -18.64 -2.31 -11.20
CA ARG A 253 -19.70 -3.22 -10.78
C ARG A 253 -19.13 -4.48 -10.14
N LEU A 254 -19.73 -4.89 -9.04
CA LEU A 254 -19.53 -6.20 -8.44
C LEU A 254 -20.69 -7.09 -8.89
N ALA A 255 -20.37 -8.26 -9.43
CA ALA A 255 -21.33 -9.29 -9.76
C ALA A 255 -21.10 -10.51 -8.86
N ILE A 256 -22.18 -10.95 -8.21
CA ILE A 256 -22.25 -12.22 -7.49
C ILE A 256 -23.21 -13.09 -8.29
N ASP A 257 -22.67 -14.09 -8.99
CA ASP A 257 -23.40 -14.86 -10.01
C ASP A 257 -24.09 -13.99 -11.05
N SER A 258 -25.43 -13.90 -11.03
CA SER A 258 -26.24 -13.09 -11.94
C SER A 258 -26.64 -11.73 -11.36
N GLU A 259 -26.49 -11.53 -10.06
CA GLU A 259 -26.84 -10.27 -9.41
C GLU A 259 -25.65 -9.31 -9.50
N SER A 260 -25.89 -8.14 -10.08
CA SER A 260 -24.87 -7.10 -10.20
C SER A 260 -25.27 -5.87 -9.42
N ARG A 261 -24.31 -5.33 -8.64
CA ARG A 261 -24.46 -4.13 -7.83
C ARG A 261 -23.37 -3.13 -8.20
N ASP A 262 -23.74 -1.87 -8.33
CA ASP A 262 -22.81 -0.79 -8.58
C ASP A 262 -22.02 -0.46 -7.31
N LEU A 263 -20.73 -0.18 -7.45
CA LEU A 263 -19.91 0.30 -6.34
C LEU A 263 -20.29 1.74 -5.99
N GLN A 264 -20.22 2.08 -4.71
CA GLN A 264 -20.45 3.46 -4.24
C GLN A 264 -19.20 4.30 -4.48
N ALA A 265 -19.37 5.49 -5.05
CA ALA A 265 -18.28 6.43 -5.24
C ALA A 265 -17.88 7.06 -3.90
N VAL A 266 -16.63 6.88 -3.49
CA VAL A 266 -16.02 7.57 -2.34
C VAL A 266 -15.54 8.95 -2.79
N ASP A 267 -14.96 9.04 -3.99
CA ASP A 267 -14.62 10.29 -4.66
C ASP A 267 -14.73 10.14 -6.20
N LYS A 268 -14.10 11.04 -6.97
CA LYS A 268 -14.16 11.02 -8.45
C LYS A 268 -13.49 9.80 -9.09
N GLN A 269 -12.56 9.15 -8.40
CA GLN A 269 -11.73 8.06 -8.91
C GLN A 269 -11.73 6.81 -8.02
N ASN A 270 -12.25 6.88 -6.80
CA ASN A 270 -12.25 5.78 -5.85
C ASN A 270 -13.68 5.28 -5.59
N PHE A 271 -13.86 3.96 -5.68
CA PHE A 271 -15.14 3.30 -5.52
C PHE A 271 -15.03 2.16 -4.52
N ARG A 272 -16.06 1.98 -3.69
CA ARG A 272 -16.11 0.95 -2.65
C ARG A 272 -17.48 0.28 -2.63
N ILE A 273 -17.50 -1.03 -2.38
CA ILE A 273 -18.71 -1.74 -1.96
C ILE A 273 -18.36 -2.72 -0.86
N GLU A 274 -19.28 -2.85 0.08
CA GLU A 274 -19.23 -3.83 1.15
C GLU A 274 -20.50 -4.66 1.08
N THR A 275 -20.36 -5.99 1.09
CA THR A 275 -21.50 -6.90 1.02
C THR A 275 -21.22 -8.17 1.80
N THR A 276 -22.25 -8.69 2.48
CA THR A 276 -22.17 -9.98 3.16
C THR A 276 -22.40 -11.11 2.16
N LEU A 277 -21.59 -12.16 2.24
CA LEU A 277 -21.68 -13.36 1.44
C LEU A 277 -22.42 -14.45 2.22
N THR A 278 -23.69 -14.68 1.88
CA THR A 278 -24.50 -15.79 2.42
C THR A 278 -24.75 -16.89 1.38
N SER A 279 -24.62 -16.55 0.10
CA SER A 279 -24.77 -17.45 -1.03
C SER A 279 -24.00 -16.91 -2.23
N GLY A 280 -23.64 -17.78 -3.16
CA GLY A 280 -22.99 -17.42 -4.42
C GLY A 280 -21.95 -18.44 -4.87
N GLN A 281 -21.66 -18.50 -6.17
CA GLN A 281 -20.65 -19.41 -6.73
C GLN A 281 -19.52 -18.67 -7.45
N THR A 282 -19.80 -17.48 -7.97
CA THR A 282 -18.85 -16.68 -8.74
C THR A 282 -18.87 -15.23 -8.28
N LEU A 283 -17.68 -14.68 -8.02
CA LEU A 283 -17.46 -13.24 -7.86
C LEU A 283 -16.80 -12.69 -9.12
N ALA A 284 -17.31 -11.58 -9.65
CA ALA A 284 -16.65 -10.86 -10.73
C ALA A 284 -16.70 -9.36 -10.49
N VAL A 285 -15.59 -8.68 -10.76
CA VAL A 285 -15.51 -7.22 -10.72
C VAL A 285 -15.26 -6.72 -12.14
N THR A 286 -16.13 -5.85 -12.62
CA THR A 286 -16.04 -5.24 -13.96
C THR A 286 -16.03 -3.72 -13.86
N GLN A 287 -15.36 -3.06 -14.79
CA GLN A 287 -15.40 -1.61 -14.92
C GLN A 287 -15.61 -1.27 -16.40
N GLY A 288 -16.80 -0.76 -16.73
CA GLY A 288 -17.21 -0.56 -18.12
C GLY A 288 -17.28 -1.90 -18.88
N HIS A 289 -16.44 -2.05 -19.91
CA HIS A 289 -16.32 -3.28 -20.72
C HIS A 289 -15.14 -4.18 -20.30
N THR A 290 -14.37 -3.78 -19.29
CA THR A 290 -13.19 -4.50 -18.84
C THR A 290 -13.50 -5.33 -17.61
N MET A 291 -13.14 -6.62 -17.63
CA MET A 291 -13.19 -7.48 -16.45
C MET A 291 -11.90 -7.33 -15.65
N LEU A 292 -12.00 -6.84 -14.41
CA LEU A 292 -10.86 -6.65 -13.52
C LEU A 292 -10.44 -7.97 -12.88
N GLY A 293 -11.41 -8.81 -12.49
CA GLY A 293 -11.15 -10.12 -11.95
C GLY A 293 -12.42 -10.98 -11.85
N ARG A 294 -12.22 -12.30 -11.82
CA ARG A 294 -13.27 -13.30 -11.62
C ARG A 294 -12.73 -14.45 -10.78
N TRP A 295 -13.52 -14.87 -9.80
CA TRP A 295 -13.17 -15.92 -8.84
C TRP A 295 -14.34 -16.89 -8.67
N ALA A 296 -14.04 -18.17 -8.51
CA ALA A 296 -14.99 -19.14 -8.03
C ALA A 296 -14.96 -19.11 -6.50
N ILE A 297 -16.14 -19.05 -5.88
CA ILE A 297 -16.29 -19.11 -4.42
C ILE A 297 -17.17 -20.29 -4.04
N GLU A 298 -16.91 -20.85 -2.87
CA GLU A 298 -17.69 -21.91 -2.25
C GLU A 298 -18.09 -21.45 -0.84
N ILE A 299 -19.38 -21.25 -0.64
CA ILE A 299 -19.91 -20.84 0.67
C ILE A 299 -20.01 -22.07 1.57
N VAL A 300 -19.24 -22.07 2.65
CA VAL A 300 -19.25 -23.13 3.67
C VAL A 300 -20.32 -22.76 4.72
N PRO A 301 -21.40 -23.57 4.86
CA PRO A 301 -22.40 -23.33 5.90
C PRO A 301 -21.83 -23.63 7.28
N ASP A 302 -22.41 -23.00 8.29
CA ASP A 302 -22.08 -23.23 9.70
C ASP A 302 -23.04 -24.27 10.29
N ASN A 303 -22.51 -25.34 10.86
CA ASN A 303 -23.30 -26.44 11.40
C ASN A 303 -23.39 -26.34 12.92
N PRO A 304 -24.50 -26.80 13.53
CA PRO A 304 -24.61 -26.81 14.98
C PRO A 304 -23.59 -27.78 15.61
N PRO A 305 -23.13 -27.49 16.84
CA PRO A 305 -22.15 -28.33 17.50
C PRO A 305 -22.69 -29.73 17.78
N ALA A 306 -21.82 -30.72 17.90
CA ALA A 306 -22.16 -32.07 18.34
C ALA A 306 -21.57 -32.35 19.72
N ILE A 307 -22.32 -33.04 20.58
CA ILE A 307 -21.85 -33.46 21.91
C ILE A 307 -22.35 -34.86 22.25
N ALA A 308 -21.48 -35.67 22.84
CA ALA A 308 -21.79 -37.03 23.25
C ALA A 308 -21.07 -37.41 24.54
N PHE A 309 -21.60 -38.42 25.22
CA PHE A 309 -20.91 -39.06 26.33
C PHE A 309 -19.75 -39.90 25.80
N ALA A 310 -18.52 -39.57 26.21
CA ALA A 310 -17.33 -40.37 25.88
C ALA A 310 -17.34 -41.72 26.63
N GLN A 311 -17.93 -41.75 27.82
CA GLN A 311 -18.26 -42.97 28.57
C GLN A 311 -19.63 -42.83 29.22
N PRO A 312 -20.35 -43.94 29.45
CA PRO A 312 -21.59 -43.89 30.22
C PRO A 312 -21.38 -43.21 31.57
N PRO A 313 -22.24 -42.23 31.93
CA PRO A 313 -22.13 -41.50 33.18
C PRO A 313 -22.25 -42.47 34.36
N LYS A 314 -21.44 -42.24 35.41
CA LYS A 314 -21.34 -43.16 36.54
C LYS A 314 -21.08 -42.46 37.87
N GLY A 315 -21.50 -43.10 38.95
CA GLY A 315 -21.12 -42.70 40.30
C GLY A 315 -19.68 -43.08 40.63
N THR A 316 -19.00 -42.22 41.36
CA THR A 316 -17.69 -42.52 41.98
C THR A 316 -17.88 -43.16 43.36
N ALA A 317 -16.81 -43.72 43.93
CA ALA A 317 -16.82 -44.27 45.29
C ALA A 317 -17.19 -43.23 46.38
N ARG A 318 -17.08 -41.94 46.08
CA ARG A 318 -17.48 -40.83 46.97
C ARG A 318 -18.87 -40.27 46.66
N ALA A 319 -19.68 -40.99 45.89
CA ALA A 319 -21.02 -40.57 45.45
C ALA A 319 -21.06 -39.29 44.58
N ALA A 320 -19.93 -38.86 44.01
CA ALA A 320 -19.94 -37.83 42.97
C ALA A 320 -20.32 -38.42 41.60
N LEU A 321 -21.09 -37.67 40.82
CA LEU A 321 -21.40 -37.97 39.42
C LEU A 321 -20.19 -37.65 38.55
N ARG A 322 -19.67 -38.65 37.83
CA ARG A 322 -18.63 -38.50 36.82
C ARG A 322 -19.27 -38.45 35.44
N LEU A 323 -18.96 -37.41 34.69
CA LEU A 323 -19.39 -37.21 33.30
C LEU A 323 -18.14 -37.15 32.43
N ASP A 324 -17.98 -38.13 31.55
CA ASP A 324 -16.96 -38.13 30.50
C ASP A 324 -17.65 -37.73 29.19
N TYR A 325 -17.21 -36.65 28.55
CA TYR A 325 -17.88 -36.09 27.38
C TYR A 325 -16.91 -35.66 26.28
N HIS A 326 -17.44 -35.62 25.07
CA HIS A 326 -16.75 -35.21 23.85
C HIS A 326 -17.66 -34.26 23.08
N ALA A 327 -17.16 -33.08 22.76
CA ALA A 327 -17.89 -32.06 22.01
C ALA A 327 -17.05 -31.62 20.80
N SER A 328 -17.68 -31.42 19.66
CA SER A 328 -17.02 -31.03 18.42
C SER A 328 -17.83 -30.01 17.63
N ASP A 329 -17.14 -29.08 16.97
CA ASP A 329 -17.74 -28.03 16.15
C ASP A 329 -16.79 -27.59 15.03
N ASP A 330 -17.34 -27.09 13.92
CA ASP A 330 -16.56 -26.64 12.76
C ASP A 330 -15.71 -25.38 13.07
N TYR A 331 -16.22 -24.49 13.93
CA TYR A 331 -15.58 -23.23 14.32
C TYR A 331 -15.27 -23.12 15.82
N GLY A 332 -15.78 -24.04 16.63
CA GLY A 332 -15.40 -24.23 18.02
C GLY A 332 -16.59 -24.20 18.98
N VAL A 333 -16.52 -25.04 20.01
CA VAL A 333 -17.55 -25.09 21.05
C VAL A 333 -17.31 -23.97 22.07
N GLU A 334 -18.35 -23.19 22.36
CA GLU A 334 -18.31 -22.07 23.32
C GLU A 334 -18.61 -22.53 24.74
N THR A 335 -19.70 -23.28 24.91
CA THR A 335 -20.13 -23.80 26.21
C THR A 335 -20.63 -25.23 26.10
N ALA A 336 -20.48 -25.99 27.19
CA ALA A 336 -21.08 -27.30 27.35
C ALA A 336 -21.75 -27.39 28.72
N LYS A 337 -22.93 -28.02 28.78
CA LYS A 337 -23.65 -28.28 30.01
C LYS A 337 -24.32 -29.65 30.02
N ALA A 338 -24.52 -30.21 31.20
CA ALA A 338 -25.37 -31.37 31.40
C ALA A 338 -26.71 -30.92 32.00
N VAL A 339 -27.80 -31.26 31.32
CA VAL A 339 -29.17 -31.03 31.76
C VAL A 339 -29.71 -32.34 32.31
N ILE A 340 -30.01 -32.36 33.61
CA ILE A 340 -30.55 -33.53 34.32
C ILE A 340 -32.02 -33.30 34.61
N ARG A 341 -32.86 -34.29 34.31
CA ARG A 341 -34.30 -34.30 34.60
C ARG A 341 -34.68 -35.57 35.34
N LEU A 342 -35.73 -35.52 36.15
CA LEU A 342 -36.29 -36.71 36.76
C LEU A 342 -36.84 -37.66 35.67
N ALA A 343 -36.58 -38.96 35.77
CA ALA A 343 -37.04 -39.90 34.77
C ALA A 343 -38.59 -39.93 34.72
N GLY A 344 -39.15 -39.79 33.51
CA GLY A 344 -40.60 -39.75 33.30
C GLY A 344 -41.25 -38.36 33.45
N SER A 345 -40.47 -37.32 33.78
CA SER A 345 -40.97 -35.93 33.74
C SER A 345 -41.17 -35.46 32.29
N LYS A 346 -42.35 -34.90 31.98
CA LYS A 346 -42.64 -34.30 30.66
C LYS A 346 -42.35 -32.79 30.68
N PRO A 347 -41.82 -32.20 29.60
CA PRO A 347 -41.54 -30.75 29.52
C PRO A 347 -42.76 -29.83 29.71
N SER A 348 -43.98 -30.34 29.54
CA SER A 348 -45.24 -29.57 29.49
C SER A 348 -46.04 -29.60 30.81
N GLU A 349 -45.75 -30.55 31.70
CA GLU A 349 -46.46 -30.68 32.98
C GLU A 349 -45.61 -30.05 34.08
N GLY A 350 -45.90 -28.80 34.42
CA GLY A 350 -45.13 -27.97 35.36
C GLY A 350 -45.14 -28.43 36.83
N SER A 351 -44.83 -29.69 37.14
CA SER A 351 -44.85 -30.18 38.53
C SER A 351 -43.71 -31.12 38.97
N LEU A 352 -42.71 -31.42 38.13
CA LEU A 352 -41.58 -32.29 38.53
C LEU A 352 -40.22 -31.58 38.48
N GLY A 353 -40.14 -30.42 39.14
CA GLY A 353 -38.91 -29.67 39.43
C GLY A 353 -38.20 -29.03 38.23
N GLU A 354 -37.47 -27.94 38.48
CA GLU A 354 -36.57 -27.34 37.49
C GLU A 354 -35.43 -28.32 37.15
N PRO A 355 -35.02 -28.42 35.87
CA PRO A 355 -33.89 -29.26 35.50
C PRO A 355 -32.61 -28.79 36.20
N ILE A 356 -31.76 -29.74 36.60
CA ILE A 356 -30.43 -29.40 37.10
C ILE A 356 -29.55 -29.12 35.88
N GLU A 357 -29.02 -27.91 35.80
CA GLU A 357 -28.00 -27.57 34.81
C GLU A 357 -26.62 -27.58 35.46
N LEU A 358 -25.71 -28.38 34.90
CA LEU A 358 -24.33 -28.47 35.34
C LEU A 358 -23.42 -27.97 34.24
N GLU A 359 -22.63 -26.94 34.54
CA GLU A 359 -21.60 -26.48 33.62
C GLU A 359 -20.51 -27.53 33.47
N LEU A 360 -20.15 -27.84 32.22
CA LEU A 360 -19.09 -28.78 31.88
C LEU A 360 -17.86 -27.99 31.42
N PRO A 361 -16.75 -28.02 32.20
CA PRO A 361 -15.59 -27.18 31.91
C PRO A 361 -14.81 -27.67 30.68
N LEU A 362 -14.76 -26.85 29.63
CA LEU A 362 -13.98 -27.13 28.44
C LEU A 362 -12.46 -26.95 28.70
N PRO A 363 -11.59 -27.76 28.06
CA PRO A 363 -10.14 -27.71 28.29
C PRO A 363 -9.45 -26.48 27.65
N GLY A 364 -10.18 -25.71 26.84
CA GLY A 364 -9.70 -24.50 26.16
C GLY A 364 -10.87 -23.72 25.55
N LEU A 365 -10.57 -22.53 25.02
CA LEU A 365 -11.56 -21.66 24.37
C LEU A 365 -11.69 -22.02 22.88
N HIS A 366 -12.93 -22.02 22.37
CA HIS A 366 -13.28 -22.25 20.95
C HIS A 366 -12.61 -23.49 20.33
N LEU A 367 -12.54 -24.59 21.09
CA LEU A 367 -11.96 -25.83 20.60
C LEU A 367 -12.91 -26.50 19.61
N LYS A 368 -12.40 -26.85 18.43
CA LYS A 368 -13.13 -27.65 17.43
C LYS A 368 -13.38 -29.09 17.87
N ASP A 369 -12.52 -29.59 18.76
CA ASP A 369 -12.62 -30.90 19.37
C ASP A 369 -12.22 -30.78 20.84
N ALA A 370 -13.17 -31.02 21.74
CA ALA A 370 -13.01 -30.90 23.17
C ALA A 370 -13.41 -32.21 23.85
N GLN A 371 -12.46 -32.81 24.57
CA GLN A 371 -12.70 -33.97 25.41
C GLN A 371 -12.30 -33.66 26.85
N ALA A 372 -13.22 -33.91 27.78
CA ALA A 372 -12.97 -33.67 29.19
C ALA A 372 -13.81 -34.59 30.09
N THR A 373 -13.44 -34.61 31.36
CA THR A 373 -14.17 -35.29 32.42
C THR A 373 -14.52 -34.28 33.51
N SER A 374 -15.77 -34.27 33.95
CA SER A 374 -16.21 -33.46 35.09
C SER A 374 -16.72 -34.34 36.23
N TYR A 375 -16.64 -33.81 37.45
CA TYR A 375 -17.12 -34.46 38.67
C TYR A 375 -18.03 -33.48 39.42
N HIS A 376 -19.26 -33.91 39.70
CA HIS A 376 -20.25 -33.09 40.41
C HIS A 376 -20.79 -33.86 41.63
N ASP A 377 -20.67 -33.27 42.82
CA ASP A 377 -21.29 -33.84 44.02
C ASP A 377 -22.76 -33.41 44.10
N LEU A 378 -23.65 -34.34 43.77
CA LEU A 378 -25.10 -34.14 43.83
C LEU A 378 -25.74 -34.89 45.00
N SER A 379 -24.95 -35.44 45.92
CA SER A 379 -25.46 -36.13 47.09
C SER A 379 -26.36 -35.26 48.00
N PRO A 380 -26.16 -33.92 48.11
CA PRO A 380 -27.08 -33.06 48.84
C PRO A 380 -28.40 -32.81 48.09
N HIS A 381 -28.44 -33.03 46.77
CA HIS A 381 -29.60 -32.74 45.94
C HIS A 381 -30.79 -33.64 46.30
N PRO A 382 -32.05 -33.15 46.29
CA PRO A 382 -33.24 -33.96 46.58
C PRO A 382 -33.34 -35.23 45.72
N TRP A 383 -32.91 -35.14 44.46
CA TRP A 383 -32.93 -36.25 43.50
C TRP A 383 -31.83 -37.31 43.68
N ALA A 384 -30.93 -37.18 44.64
CA ALA A 384 -29.93 -38.21 44.89
C ALA A 384 -30.62 -39.55 45.20
N GLY A 385 -30.22 -40.61 44.49
CA GLY A 385 -30.82 -41.94 44.58
C GLY A 385 -32.10 -42.15 43.76
N LEU A 386 -32.57 -41.14 43.02
CA LEU A 386 -33.72 -41.24 42.11
C LEU A 386 -33.25 -41.50 40.66
N PRO A 387 -34.09 -42.15 39.83
CA PRO A 387 -33.81 -42.31 38.41
C PRO A 387 -33.94 -40.96 37.69
N VAL A 388 -32.92 -40.62 36.89
CA VAL A 388 -32.83 -39.38 36.12
C VAL A 388 -32.47 -39.67 34.67
N GLU A 389 -32.79 -38.72 33.79
CA GLU A 389 -32.28 -38.64 32.42
C GLU A 389 -31.28 -37.50 32.34
N ILE A 390 -30.08 -37.79 31.82
CA ILE A 390 -29.02 -36.80 31.61
C ILE A 390 -28.85 -36.59 30.11
N ARG A 391 -28.89 -35.34 29.69
CA ARG A 391 -28.61 -34.90 28.32
C ARG A 391 -27.47 -33.89 28.34
N LEU A 392 -26.50 -34.04 27.45
CA LEU A 392 -25.47 -33.03 27.25
C LEU A 392 -25.95 -32.03 26.19
N VAL A 393 -25.63 -30.77 26.40
CA VAL A 393 -25.94 -29.67 25.48
C VAL A 393 -24.66 -28.88 25.25
N ALA A 394 -24.25 -28.75 23.98
CA ALA A 394 -23.17 -27.86 23.56
C ALA A 394 -23.77 -26.65 22.85
N THR A 395 -23.15 -25.49 23.01
CA THR A 395 -23.53 -24.26 22.31
C THR A 395 -22.29 -23.67 21.64
N ASP A 396 -22.43 -23.24 20.39
CA ASP A 396 -21.38 -22.55 19.65
C ASP A 396 -21.40 -21.02 19.92
N ALA A 397 -20.54 -20.29 19.22
CA ALA A 397 -20.45 -18.83 19.32
C ALA A 397 -21.61 -18.08 18.65
N LEU A 398 -22.36 -18.71 17.74
CA LEU A 398 -23.57 -18.15 17.14
C LEU A 398 -24.84 -18.45 17.95
N GLY A 399 -24.74 -19.22 19.03
CA GLY A 399 -25.86 -19.64 19.86
C GLY A 399 -26.62 -20.86 19.31
N GLN A 400 -26.07 -21.56 18.31
CA GLN A 400 -26.61 -22.83 17.87
C GLN A 400 -26.32 -23.91 18.93
N THR A 401 -27.29 -24.79 19.14
CA THR A 401 -27.20 -25.81 20.20
C THR A 401 -27.25 -27.22 19.63
N GLY A 402 -26.34 -28.06 20.12
CA GLY A 402 -26.31 -29.50 19.88
C GLY A 402 -26.68 -30.27 21.14
N GLU A 403 -27.49 -31.32 21.00
CA GLU A 403 -27.90 -32.17 22.11
C GLU A 403 -27.39 -33.61 21.93
N SER A 404 -26.99 -34.26 23.03
CA SER A 404 -26.68 -35.69 23.03
C SER A 404 -27.93 -36.56 23.13
N GLU A 405 -27.78 -37.83 22.79
CA GLU A 405 -28.75 -38.86 23.20
C GLU A 405 -28.89 -38.86 24.74
N PRO A 406 -30.13 -38.98 25.28
CA PRO A 406 -30.36 -38.98 26.71
C PRO A 406 -29.92 -40.32 27.33
N VAL A 407 -29.20 -40.25 28.46
CA VAL A 407 -28.80 -41.43 29.22
C VAL A 407 -29.58 -41.51 30.53
N ARG A 408 -30.24 -42.66 30.76
CA ARG A 408 -30.95 -42.95 32.00
C ARG A 408 -30.01 -43.56 33.03
N MET A 409 -30.00 -43.03 34.25
CA MET A 409 -29.27 -43.62 35.37
C MET A 409 -29.91 -43.24 36.71
N THR A 410 -29.58 -43.98 37.77
CA THR A 410 -29.89 -43.54 39.14
C THR A 410 -28.82 -42.57 39.61
N LEU A 411 -29.23 -41.39 40.08
CA LEU A 411 -28.28 -40.38 40.53
C LEU A 411 -27.46 -40.91 41.73
N PRO A 412 -26.12 -40.76 41.72
CA PRO A 412 -25.30 -41.19 42.84
C PRO A 412 -25.76 -40.58 44.17
N GLU A 413 -25.75 -41.38 45.23
CA GLU A 413 -26.18 -40.95 46.55
C GLU A 413 -25.23 -41.39 47.65
N ARG A 414 -25.28 -40.67 48.77
CA ARG A 414 -24.50 -41.03 49.95
C ARG A 414 -25.18 -42.21 50.66
N VAL A 415 -24.39 -43.22 51.01
CA VAL A 415 -24.88 -44.35 51.80
C VAL A 415 -24.94 -43.98 53.27
N PHE A 416 -26.09 -44.18 53.91
CA PHE A 416 -26.30 -43.96 55.34
C PHE A 416 -26.40 -45.29 56.08
N ASN A 417 -25.46 -45.54 56.99
CA ASN A 417 -25.44 -46.78 57.77
C ASN A 417 -26.33 -46.73 59.01
N HIS A 418 -26.63 -45.53 59.52
CA HIS A 418 -27.51 -45.38 60.68
C HIS A 418 -28.98 -45.57 60.25
N PRO A 419 -29.76 -46.44 60.89
CA PRO A 419 -31.07 -46.84 60.38
C PRO A 419 -32.10 -45.69 60.43
N ILE A 420 -32.06 -44.84 61.45
CA ILE A 420 -32.84 -43.58 61.48
C ILE A 420 -32.48 -42.66 60.32
N ALA A 421 -31.19 -42.51 59.98
CA ALA A 421 -30.77 -41.64 58.89
C ALA A 421 -31.23 -42.19 57.54
N ARG A 422 -31.21 -43.52 57.36
CA ARG A 422 -31.79 -44.19 56.19
C ARG A 422 -33.29 -43.88 56.08
N ALA A 423 -34.04 -44.04 57.17
CA ALA A 423 -35.48 -43.74 57.19
C ALA A 423 -35.78 -42.28 56.84
N ILE A 424 -35.01 -41.32 57.36
CA ILE A 424 -35.15 -39.89 57.01
C ILE A 424 -34.87 -39.65 55.51
N ILE A 425 -33.83 -40.27 54.96
CA ILE A 425 -33.48 -40.12 53.54
C ILE A 425 -34.52 -40.76 52.62
N ASP A 426 -35.10 -41.90 53.02
CA ASP A 426 -36.19 -42.52 52.27
C ASP A 426 -37.41 -41.60 52.21
N GLN A 427 -37.75 -40.92 53.31
CA GLN A 427 -38.82 -39.92 53.32
C GLN A 427 -38.51 -38.70 52.44
N ARG A 428 -37.24 -38.24 52.40
CA ARG A 428 -36.82 -37.17 51.49
C ARG A 428 -37.02 -37.58 50.02
N LYS A 429 -36.69 -38.82 49.67
CA LYS A 429 -36.84 -39.35 48.31
C LYS A 429 -38.31 -39.42 47.90
N GLU A 430 -39.18 -39.85 48.81
CA GLU A 430 -40.63 -39.90 48.55
C GLU A 430 -41.17 -38.50 48.26
N LEU A 431 -40.82 -37.52 49.09
CA LEU A 431 -41.22 -36.13 48.89
C LEU A 431 -40.67 -35.52 47.60
N ALA A 432 -39.43 -35.88 47.21
CA ALA A 432 -38.80 -35.41 45.98
C ALA A 432 -39.40 -36.04 44.71
N LYS A 433 -39.98 -37.24 44.83
CA LYS A 433 -40.65 -37.96 43.74
C LYS A 433 -42.11 -37.52 43.58
N ASP A 434 -42.83 -37.35 44.69
CA ASP A 434 -44.21 -36.87 44.72
C ASP A 434 -44.37 -35.79 45.81
N PRO A 435 -44.42 -34.50 45.44
CA PRO A 435 -44.65 -33.41 46.39
C PRO A 435 -45.98 -33.52 47.15
N ASN A 436 -46.98 -34.23 46.63
CA ASN A 436 -48.27 -34.41 47.29
C ASN A 436 -48.21 -35.39 48.48
N SER A 437 -47.12 -36.15 48.61
CA SER A 437 -46.90 -37.08 49.73
C SER A 437 -46.53 -36.39 51.05
N ALA A 438 -46.50 -35.06 51.08
CA ALA A 438 -46.02 -34.26 52.21
C ALA A 438 -46.66 -34.61 53.56
N ASP A 439 -47.97 -34.82 53.60
CA ASP A 439 -48.68 -35.18 54.85
C ASP A 439 -48.25 -36.56 55.38
N ALA A 440 -48.16 -37.55 54.49
CA ALA A 440 -47.71 -38.90 54.84
C ALA A 440 -46.25 -38.92 55.31
N VAL A 441 -45.39 -38.15 54.63
CA VAL A 441 -43.98 -37.96 55.01
C VAL A 441 -43.88 -37.30 56.39
N ALA A 442 -44.70 -36.28 56.68
CA ALA A 442 -44.71 -35.59 57.96
C ALA A 442 -45.11 -36.52 59.13
N GLU A 443 -46.08 -37.40 58.92
CA GLU A 443 -46.50 -38.41 59.90
C GLU A 443 -45.34 -39.36 60.23
N ILE A 444 -44.68 -39.93 59.21
CA ILE A 444 -43.56 -40.86 59.39
C ILE A 444 -42.37 -40.20 60.09
N LEU A 445 -42.03 -38.95 59.73
CA LEU A 445 -40.99 -38.18 60.40
C LEU A 445 -41.35 -37.87 61.86
N GLY A 446 -42.62 -37.59 62.13
CA GLY A 446 -43.14 -37.40 63.49
C GLY A 446 -43.00 -38.65 64.35
N ASP A 447 -43.27 -39.82 63.78
CA ASP A 447 -43.11 -41.12 64.44
C ASP A 447 -41.64 -41.47 64.70
N LEU A 448 -40.76 -41.19 63.73
CA LEU A 448 -39.30 -41.32 63.89
C LEU A 448 -38.77 -40.49 65.05
N ASN A 449 -39.27 -39.26 65.22
CA ASN A 449 -38.88 -38.38 66.33
C ASN A 449 -39.39 -38.89 67.70
N LYS A 450 -40.62 -39.39 67.77
CA LYS A 450 -41.24 -39.87 69.02
C LYS A 450 -40.74 -41.25 69.45
N ARG A 451 -40.44 -42.14 68.49
CA ARG A 451 -40.14 -43.56 68.74
C ARG A 451 -38.93 -44.07 67.94
N PRO A 452 -37.73 -43.46 68.10
CA PRO A 452 -36.55 -43.82 67.31
C PRO A 452 -36.07 -45.26 67.52
N VAL A 453 -36.39 -45.89 68.66
CA VAL A 453 -35.97 -47.26 69.02
C VAL A 453 -36.63 -48.32 68.14
N LEU A 454 -37.78 -48.03 67.52
CA LEU A 454 -38.51 -48.96 66.65
C LEU A 454 -37.86 -49.15 65.27
N TYR A 455 -36.91 -48.29 64.90
CA TYR A 455 -36.23 -48.28 63.60
C TYR A 455 -34.76 -48.70 63.74
N ARG A 456 -34.45 -49.74 64.54
CA ARG A 456 -33.10 -50.29 64.68
C ARG A 456 -32.73 -51.28 63.59
#